data_AF-A0A971S8N2-F1
#
_entry.id   AF-A0A971S8N2-F1
#
_cell.length_a   1.000
_cell.length_b   1.000
_cell.length_c   1.000
_cell.angle_alpha   90.00
_cell.angle_beta   90.00
_cell.angle_gamma   90.00
#
_symmetry.space_group_name_H-M   'P 1'
#
loop_
_entity.id
_entity.type
_entity.pdbx_description
1 polymer ?
#
loop_
_entity_poly.entity_id
_entity_poly.type
_entity_poly.pdbx_seq_one_letter_code
_entity_poly.pdbx_strand_id
1 'polypeptide(L)' 'MISPGTGSRGLSLGVENIEVITAAPEESHSPIVYPAAIVKAGRNQSAAQAFLEFLSGPEADAVFSKYGFEPL' A
#
# COMPACT_ATOMS: atom_id res chain seq x y z
N MET A 1 -23.69 19.23 6.30
CA MET A 1 -23.75 18.49 5.03
C MET A 1 -22.66 17.45 5.07
N ILE A 2 -23.02 16.19 5.31
CA ILE A 2 -22.08 15.06 5.39
C ILE A 2 -22.14 14.33 4.04
N SER A 3 -21.03 14.34 3.29
CA SER A 3 -20.89 13.53 2.07
C SER A 3 -20.80 12.05 2.46
N PRO A 4 -21.45 11.13 1.74
CA PRO A 4 -21.43 9.71 2.08
C PRO A 4 -20.03 9.16 1.82
N GLY A 5 -19.42 8.60 2.86
CA GLY A 5 -18.11 7.96 2.78
C GLY A 5 -18.17 6.73 1.88
N THR A 6 -17.31 6.73 0.85
CA THR A 6 -16.97 5.53 0.10
C THR A 6 -16.38 4.51 1.08
N GLY A 7 -17.15 3.47 1.39
CA GLY A 7 -16.77 2.43 2.34
C GLY A 7 -15.59 1.61 1.84
N SER A 8 -14.38 1.97 2.23
CA SER A 8 -13.18 1.14 2.08
C SER A 8 -13.11 0.16 3.26
N ARG A 9 -13.19 -1.14 2.98
CA ARG A 9 -13.08 -2.19 4.02
C ARG A 9 -11.67 -2.21 4.60
N GLY A 10 -11.52 -1.81 5.85
CA GLY A 10 -10.24 -1.91 6.58
C GLY A 10 -9.84 -3.36 6.80
N LEU A 11 -8.58 -3.70 6.49
CA LEU A 11 -8.01 -5.02 6.72
C LEU A 11 -7.66 -5.15 8.21
N SER A 12 -8.47 -5.90 8.97
CA SER A 12 -8.10 -6.38 10.31
C SER A 12 -8.19 -7.91 10.36
N LEU A 13 -7.15 -8.56 10.88
CA LEU A 13 -7.22 -9.98 11.22
C LEU A 13 -7.89 -10.09 12.60
N GLY A 14 -9.19 -10.38 12.63
CA GLY A 14 -9.87 -10.84 13.84
C GLY A 14 -11.24 -10.23 14.14
N VAL A 15 -11.67 -9.20 13.41
CA VAL A 15 -13.05 -8.68 13.52
C VAL A 15 -13.72 -8.63 12.15
N GLU A 16 -14.86 -9.32 12.05
CA GLU A 16 -15.70 -9.30 10.85
C GLU A 16 -16.51 -7.99 10.85
N ASN A 17 -16.58 -7.31 9.70
CA ASN A 17 -17.34 -6.07 9.47
C ASN A 17 -16.79 -4.79 10.14
N ILE A 18 -15.61 -4.35 9.70
CA ILE A 18 -15.13 -2.99 9.98
C ILE A 18 -15.63 -2.02 8.91
N GLU A 19 -16.09 -0.84 9.36
CA GLU A 19 -16.43 0.31 8.53
C GLU A 19 -15.48 1.48 8.82
N VAL A 20 -15.04 2.17 7.77
CA VAL A 20 -14.27 3.41 7.88
C VAL A 20 -15.24 4.58 8.04
N ILE A 21 -15.32 5.13 9.26
CA ILE A 21 -16.23 6.25 9.58
C ILE A 21 -15.67 7.62 9.21
N THR A 22 -14.34 7.74 9.07
CA THR A 22 -13.65 8.95 8.63
C THR A 22 -12.25 8.60 8.12
N ALA A 23 -11.78 9.35 7.12
CA ALA A 23 -10.37 9.39 6.75
C ALA A 23 -9.70 10.59 7.43
N ALA A 24 -8.41 10.49 7.72
CA ALA A 24 -7.62 11.64 8.18
C ALA A 24 -7.44 12.62 7.00
N PRO A 25 -7.54 13.94 7.23
CA PRO A 25 -7.19 14.93 6.20
C PRO A 25 -5.74 14.77 5.77
N GLU A 26 -5.43 14.91 4.49
CA GLU A 26 -4.07 14.73 3.95
C GLU A 26 -3.05 15.67 4.60
N GLU A 27 -3.43 16.93 4.83
CA GLU A 27 -2.61 17.95 5.52
C GLU A 27 -2.37 17.67 7.02
N SER A 28 -3.04 16.68 7.59
CA SER A 28 -2.91 16.35 9.01
C SER A 28 -1.71 15.44 9.31
N HIS A 29 -1.08 14.88 8.29
CA HIS A 29 0.05 13.98 8.42
C HIS A 29 1.03 14.12 7.25
N SER A 30 2.25 13.63 7.45
CA SER A 30 3.16 13.43 6.33
C SER A 30 2.60 12.37 5.36
N PRO A 31 2.97 12.39 4.08
CA PRO A 31 2.57 11.36 3.12
C PRO A 31 2.92 9.96 3.63
N ILE A 32 1.98 9.02 3.47
CA ILE A 32 2.18 7.63 3.85
C ILE A 32 2.91 6.92 2.71
N VAL A 33 4.23 6.73 2.86
CA VAL A 33 5.09 6.14 1.83
C VAL A 33 5.69 4.83 2.33
N TYR A 34 5.62 3.77 1.51
CA TYR A 34 6.21 2.46 1.78
C TYR A 34 7.45 2.22 0.88
N PRO A 35 8.65 2.65 1.30
CA PRO A 35 9.85 2.50 0.50
C PRO A 35 10.34 1.05 0.45
N ALA A 36 10.83 0.63 -0.70
CA ALA A 36 11.54 -0.64 -0.89
C ALA A 36 13.00 -0.37 -1.27
N ALA A 37 13.93 -1.17 -0.74
CA ALA A 37 15.36 -1.02 -1.01
C ALA A 37 16.10 -2.37 -0.94
N ILE A 38 17.16 -2.50 -1.73
CA ILE A 38 18.06 -3.66 -1.69
C ILE A 38 19.02 -3.53 -0.51
N VAL A 39 19.10 -4.56 0.32
CA VAL A 39 20.08 -4.63 1.39
C VAL A 39 21.47 -4.90 0.80
N LYS A 40 22.40 -3.95 0.96
CA LYS A 40 23.75 -4.01 0.38
C LYS A 40 24.55 -5.26 0.78
N ALA A 41 24.37 -5.75 2.01
CA ALA A 41 25.02 -6.96 2.52
C ALA A 41 24.28 -8.26 2.15
N GLY A 42 23.20 -8.17 1.36
CA GLY A 42 22.40 -9.31 0.94
C GLY A 42 23.17 -10.28 0.05
N ARG A 43 22.90 -11.58 0.20
CA ARG A 43 23.63 -12.64 -0.51
C ARG A 43 23.20 -12.80 -1.97
N ASN A 44 21.99 -12.37 -2.31
CA ASN A 44 21.37 -12.57 -3.62
C ASN A 44 21.00 -11.23 -4.28
N GLN A 45 22.02 -10.42 -4.59
CA GLN A 45 21.83 -9.06 -5.15
C GLN A 45 21.04 -9.06 -6.46
N SER A 46 21.36 -9.96 -7.40
CA SER A 46 20.67 -10.03 -8.69
C SER A 46 19.19 -10.39 -8.56
N ALA A 47 18.84 -11.31 -7.66
CA ALA A 47 17.45 -11.67 -7.41
C ALA A 47 16.69 -10.52 -6.71
N ALA A 48 17.35 -9.82 -5.79
CA ALA A 48 16.76 -8.64 -5.14
C ALA A 48 16.50 -7.51 -6.14
N GLN A 49 17.41 -7.28 -7.08
CA GLN A 49 17.24 -6.32 -8.17
C GLN A 49 16.05 -6.68 -9.06
N ALA A 50 15.99 -7.92 -9.56
CA ALA A 50 14.89 -8.39 -10.39
C ALA A 50 13.53 -8.31 -9.67
N PHE A 51 13.52 -8.57 -8.35
CA PHE A 51 12.31 -8.45 -7.56
C PHE A 51 11.87 -7.00 -7.39
N LEU A 52 12.80 -6.06 -7.16
CA LEU A 52 12.48 -4.65 -7.06
C LEU A 52 11.95 -4.10 -8.40
N GLU A 53 12.54 -4.52 -9.52
CA GLU A 53 12.05 -4.18 -10.86
C GLU A 53 10.63 -4.71 -11.11
N PHE A 54 10.35 -5.94 -10.67
CA PHE A 54 9.01 -6.52 -10.73
C PHE A 54 8.00 -5.71 -9.90
N LEU A 55 8.37 -5.30 -8.68
CA LEU A 55 7.49 -4.51 -7.81
C LEU A 55 7.16 -3.12 -8.37
N SER A 56 7.98 -2.60 -9.29
CA SER A 56 7.74 -1.34 -10.02
C SER A 56 7.08 -1.55 -11.40
N GLY A 57 6.60 -2.76 -11.68
CA GLY A 57 5.96 -3.12 -12.93
C GLY A 57 4.43 -3.14 -12.87
N PRO A 58 3.76 -3.16 -14.04
CA PRO A 58 2.29 -3.05 -14.14
C PRO A 58 1.54 -4.20 -13.44
N GLU A 59 2.17 -5.37 -13.33
CA GLU A 59 1.60 -6.53 -12.64
C GLU A 59 1.51 -6.28 -11.12
N ALA A 60 2.54 -5.67 -10.54
CA ALA A 60 2.56 -5.30 -9.14
C ALA A 60 1.59 -4.14 -8.85
N ASP A 61 1.51 -3.15 -9.73
CA ASP A 61 0.57 -2.02 -9.62
C ASP A 61 -0.88 -2.49 -9.51
N ALA A 62 -1.27 -3.49 -10.31
CA ALA A 62 -2.59 -4.09 -10.26
C ALA A 62 -2.86 -4.80 -8.91
N VAL A 63 -1.85 -5.44 -8.34
CA VAL A 63 -1.94 -6.08 -7.02
C VAL A 63 -2.06 -5.02 -5.92
N PHE A 64 -1.23 -3.99 -5.91
CA PHE A 64 -1.29 -2.90 -4.92
C PHE A 64 -2.65 -2.21 -4.95
N SER A 65 -3.12 -1.85 -6.14
CA SER A 65 -4.43 -1.22 -6.35
C SER A 65 -5.58 -2.09 -5.83
N LYS A 66 -5.54 -3.41 -6.07
CA LYS A 66 -6.56 -4.36 -5.58
C LYS A 66 -6.70 -4.34 -4.06
N TYR A 67 -5.61 -4.08 -3.34
CA TYR A 67 -5.60 -4.04 -1.87
C TYR A 67 -5.70 -2.62 -1.30
N GLY A 68 -5.96 -1.61 -2.14
CA GLY A 68 -6.18 -0.23 -1.70
C GLY A 68 -4.91 0.60 -1.49
N PHE A 69 -3.78 0.17 -2.05
CA PHE A 69 -2.56 0.97 -2.12
C PHE A 69 -2.51 1.74 -3.45
N GLU A 70 -1.97 2.95 -3.40
CA GLU A 70 -1.57 3.66 -4.61
C GLU A 70 -0.25 3.06 -5.13
N PRO A 71 -0.16 2.69 -6.42
CA PRO A 71 1.08 2.18 -7.02
C PRO A 71 2.24 3.18 -6.96
N LEU A 72 3.47 2.65 -7.10
CA LEU A 72 4.71 3.42 -7.05
C LEU A 72 4.92 4.32 -8.28
#